data_AF-X0USZ8-F1
#
_entry.id   AF-X0USZ8-F1
#
_cell.length_a   1.000
_cell.length_b   1.000
_cell.length_c   1.000
_cell.angle_alpha   90.00
_cell.angle_beta   90.00
_cell.angle_gamma   90.00
#
_symmetry.space_group_name_H-M   'P 1'
#
loop_
_entity.id
_entity.type
_entity.pdbx_description
1 polymer ?
#
loop_
_entity_poly.entity_id
_entity_poly.type
_entity_poly.pdbx_seq_one_letter_code
_entity_poly.pdbx_strand_id
1 'polypeptide(L)' 'MRENAKHSVSTVTWVGHATLLVQMDHVTFLTDPIWSNKPSPISFIGPRRFVPPGIALEDLPPVDFVVVSHNHYDHL' A
#
# COMPACT_ATOMS: atom_id res chain seq x y z
N MET A 1 3.27 14.18 -18.63
CA MET A 1 2.63 12.97 -18.08
C MET A 1 3.77 12.04 -17.70
N ARG A 2 3.90 11.62 -16.43
CA ARG A 2 5.03 10.75 -16.03
C ARG A 2 4.94 9.45 -16.83
N GLU A 3 6.04 8.95 -17.38
CA GLU A 3 6.10 7.67 -18.12
C GLU A 3 5.79 6.43 -17.26
N ASN A 4 5.35 6.63 -16.01
CA ASN A 4 5.36 5.63 -14.96
C ASN A 4 4.27 4.57 -15.11
N ALA A 5 3.29 4.82 -15.95
CA ALA A 5 2.21 3.88 -16.15
C ALA A 5 2.20 3.41 -17.61
N LYS A 6 3.16 2.52 -17.88
CA LYS A 6 3.21 1.71 -19.10
C LYS A 6 2.20 0.54 -19.06
N HIS A 7 1.30 0.53 -18.08
CA HIS A 7 0.32 -0.52 -17.90
C HIS A 7 -0.83 -0.35 -18.89
N SER A 8 -0.80 -1.13 -19.97
CA SER A 8 -1.92 -1.24 -20.92
C SER A 8 -3.12 -1.99 -20.34
N VAL A 9 -2.92 -2.72 -19.24
CA VAL A 9 -3.94 -3.50 -18.53
C VAL A 9 -3.98 -3.05 -17.08
N SER A 10 -5.17 -2.72 -16.59
CA SER A 10 -5.36 -2.37 -15.18
C SER A 10 -5.02 -3.54 -14.27
N THR A 11 -4.23 -3.30 -13.25
CA THR A 11 -3.82 -4.31 -12.27
C THR A 11 -4.21 -3.87 -10.86
N VAL A 12 -4.47 -4.88 -10.02
CA VAL A 12 -4.61 -4.72 -8.59
C VAL A 12 -3.74 -5.79 -7.94
N THR A 13 -2.78 -5.36 -7.13
CA THR A 13 -1.90 -6.24 -6.37
C THR A 13 -2.22 -6.09 -4.88
N TRP A 14 -2.53 -7.19 -4.23
CA TRP A 14 -2.70 -7.21 -2.78
C TRP A 14 -1.33 -7.20 -2.10
N VAL A 15 -1.04 -6.14 -1.35
CA VAL A 15 0.20 -6.01 -0.58
C VAL A 15 0.01 -6.58 0.82
N GLY A 16 -1.19 -6.46 1.40
CA GLY A 16 -1.53 -7.04 2.69
C GLY A 16 -2.54 -6.17 3.45
N HIS A 17 -3.40 -6.80 4.26
CA HIS A 17 -4.54 -6.12 4.91
C HIS A 17 -5.38 -5.36 3.88
N ALA A 18 -5.65 -4.06 4.11
CA ALA A 18 -6.33 -3.15 3.20
C ALA A 18 -5.37 -2.43 2.22
N THR A 19 -4.08 -2.77 2.22
CA THR A 19 -3.11 -2.20 1.29
C THR A 19 -3.17 -2.87 -0.07
N LEU A 20 -3.65 -2.13 -1.07
CA LEU A 20 -3.67 -2.50 -2.47
C LEU A 20 -2.77 -1.56 -3.27
N LEU A 21 -1.96 -2.11 -4.17
CA LEU A 21 -1.33 -1.36 -5.24
C LEU A 21 -2.22 -1.44 -6.47
N VAL A 22 -2.75 -0.30 -6.89
CA VAL A 22 -3.67 -0.20 -8.03
C VAL A 22 -2.97 0.58 -9.15
N GLN A 23 -3.00 0.02 -10.36
CA GLN A 23 -2.44 0.65 -11.54
C GLN A 23 -3.48 0.65 -12.65
N MET A 24 -3.94 1.82 -13.06
CA MET A 24 -4.97 1.97 -14.09
C MET A 24 -4.92 3.37 -14.70
N ASP A 25 -5.31 3.52 -15.97
CA ASP A 25 -5.45 4.82 -16.65
C ASP A 25 -4.28 5.78 -16.46
N HIS A 26 -3.08 5.21 -16.54
CA HIS A 26 -1.81 5.89 -16.35
C HIS A 26 -1.51 6.42 -14.93
N VAL A 27 -2.22 5.94 -13.92
CA VAL A 27 -2.07 6.30 -12.51
C VAL A 27 -1.68 5.07 -11.71
N THR A 28 -0.77 5.26 -10.75
CA THR A 28 -0.44 4.26 -9.73
C THR A 28 -0.76 4.82 -8.34
N PHE A 29 -1.59 4.13 -7.57
CA PHE A 29 -1.94 4.57 -6.21
C PHE A 29 -2.01 3.40 -5.22
N LEU A 30 -1.92 3.74 -3.93
CA LEU A 30 -2.10 2.80 -2.83
C LEU A 30 -3.40 3.08 -2.08
N THR A 31 -4.04 2.04 -1.55
CA THR A 31 -5.08 2.17 -0.51
C THR A 31 -4.48 1.89 0.85
N ASP A 32 -4.89 2.59 1.90
CA ASP A 32 -4.62 2.31 3.32
C ASP A 32 -3.23 1.69 3.58
N PRO A 33 -2.14 2.42 3.27
CA PRO A 33 -0.80 1.86 3.19
C PRO A 33 -0.23 1.51 4.57
N ILE A 34 0.04 0.22 4.82
CA ILE A 34 0.70 -0.23 6.05
C ILE A 34 1.82 -1.23 5.75
N TRP A 35 3.06 -0.85 6.05
CA TRP A 35 4.24 -1.72 6.02
C TRP A 35 4.75 -2.10 7.42
N SER A 36 4.24 -1.44 8.45
CA SER A 36 4.66 -1.72 9.82
C SER A 36 4.27 -3.15 10.24
N ASN A 37 5.07 -3.69 11.17
CA ASN A 37 4.82 -5.00 11.76
C ASN A 37 3.69 -4.96 12.80
N LYS A 38 3.32 -3.78 13.29
CA LYS A 38 2.20 -3.57 14.23
C LYS A 38 1.45 -2.28 13.89
N PRO A 39 0.12 -2.30 13.80
CA PRO A 39 -0.71 -1.10 13.65
C PRO A 39 -0.88 -0.43 15.02
N SER A 40 0.16 0.25 15.48
CA SER A 40 0.18 0.88 16.81
C SER A 40 1.15 2.06 16.83
N PRO A 41 0.83 3.13 17.59
CA PRO A 41 1.76 4.24 17.82
C PRO A 41 2.95 3.81 18.70
N ILE A 42 2.83 2.68 19.40
CA ILE A 42 3.85 2.11 20.28
C ILE A 42 4.32 0.79 19.67
N SER A 43 5.58 0.74 19.24
CA SER A 43 6.16 -0.32 18.39
C SER A 43 6.09 -1.75 18.97
N PHE A 44 5.94 -1.90 20.29
CA PHE A 44 5.86 -3.19 20.97
C PHE A 44 4.44 -3.59 21.43
N ILE A 45 3.45 -2.71 21.29
CA ILE A 45 2.05 -2.98 21.69
C ILE A 45 1.20 -3.23 20.44
N GLY A 46 0.26 -4.15 20.52
CA GLY A 46 -0.72 -4.44 19.46
C GLY A 46 -0.44 -5.73 18.69
N PRO A 47 -1.39 -6.11 17.80
CA PRO A 47 -1.28 -7.34 17.04
C PRO A 47 -0.09 -7.25 16.07
N ARG A 48 0.71 -8.31 16.05
CA ARG A 48 1.77 -8.43 15.05
C ARG A 48 1.16 -8.90 13.73
N ARG A 49 1.59 -8.29 12.63
CA ARG A 49 1.36 -8.78 11.27
C ARG A 49 1.77 -10.25 11.16
N PHE A 50 0.89 -11.07 10.58
CA PHE A 50 1.12 -12.50 10.41
C PHE A 50 1.94 -12.85 9.17
N VAL A 51 1.70 -12.14 8.06
CA VAL A 51 2.36 -12.36 6.75
C VAL A 51 3.12 -11.10 6.35
N PRO A 52 4.38 -11.18 5.89
CA PRO A 52 5.10 -10.03 5.34
C PRO A 52 4.31 -9.31 4.24
N PRO A 53 4.55 -8.00 4.02
CA PRO A 53 4.00 -7.32 2.85
C PRO A 53 4.37 -8.05 1.55
N GLY A 54 3.43 -8.11 0.60
CA GLY A 54 3.63 -8.76 -0.70
C GLY A 54 4.62 -8.05 -1.63
N ILE A 55 5.00 -6.80 -1.29
CA ILE A 55 6.04 -6.01 -1.94
C ILE A 55 6.83 -5.25 -0.87
N ALA A 56 8.17 -5.21 -0.99
CA ALA A 56 8.97 -4.37 -0.12
C ALA A 56 8.67 -2.89 -0.39
N LEU A 57 8.85 -2.01 0.61
CA LEU A 57 8.50 -0.60 0.43
C LEU A 57 9.40 0.07 -0.61
N GLU A 58 10.68 -0.33 -0.62
CA GLU A 58 11.73 0.09 -1.55
C GLU A 58 11.53 -0.42 -2.99
N ASP A 59 10.73 -1.49 -3.17
CA ASP A 59 10.43 -2.09 -4.47
C ASP A 59 9.17 -1.50 -5.11
N LEU A 60 8.49 -0.56 -4.43
CA LEU A 60 7.29 0.06 -4.97
C LEU A 60 7.60 0.83 -6.26
N PRO A 61 6.73 0.74 -7.28
CA PRO A 61 6.78 1.66 -8.41
C PRO A 61 6.46 3.09 -7.91
N PRO A 62 6.74 4.13 -8.71
CA PRO A 62 6.33 5.49 -8.38
C PRO A 62 4.82 5.56 -8.10
N VAL A 63 4.45 6.02 -6.90
CA VAL A 63 3.06 6.22 -6.46
C VAL A 63 2.67 7.68 -6.67
N ASP A 64 1.53 7.91 -7.32
CA ASP A 64 1.01 9.25 -7.58
C ASP A 64 0.24 9.82 -6.39
N PHE A 65 -0.53 8.99 -5.70
CA PHE A 65 -1.25 9.35 -4.47
C PHE A 65 -1.59 8.11 -3.62
N VAL A 66 -2.09 8.37 -2.42
CA VAL A 66 -2.63 7.36 -1.51
C VAL A 66 -4.08 7.69 -1.17
N VAL A 67 -4.89 6.65 -0.97
CA VAL A 67 -6.28 6.77 -0.51
C VAL A 67 -6.34 6.21 0.90
N VAL A 68 -6.74 7.05 1.85
CA VAL A 68 -6.93 6.66 3.26
C VAL A 68 -8.43 6.64 3.54
N SER A 69 -8.94 5.49 3.95
CA SER A 69 -10.36 5.29 4.24
C SER A 69 -10.78 5.94 5.57
N HIS A 70 -9.96 5.80 6.62
CA HIS A 70 -10.17 6.35 7.95
C HIS A 70 -8.87 6.36 8.77
N ASN A 71 -8.92 6.77 10.04
CA ASN A 71 -7.75 7.05 10.88
C ASN A 71 -7.40 5.96 11.90
N HIS A 72 -7.79 4.70 11.67
CA HIS A 72 -7.34 3.60 12.52
C HIS A 72 -5.92 3.18 12.12
N TYR A 73 -5.11 2.70 13.08
CA TYR A 73 -3.66 2.49 12.89
C TYR A 73 -3.29 1.40 11.89
N ASP A 74 -4.21 0.54 11.49
CA ASP A 74 -4.03 -0.45 10.42
C ASP A 74 -4.41 0.08 9.03
N HIS A 75 -4.85 1.33 8.93
CA HIS A 75 -5.20 2.02 7.69
C HIS A 75 -4.40 3.31 7.44
N LEU A 76 -3.41 3.61 8.30
CA LEU A 76 -2.59 4.82 8.27
C LEU A 76 -1.08 4.53 8.42
#